data_AF-A0A5J4IZY0-F1
#
_entry.id   AF-A0A5J4IZY0-F1
#
_cell.length_a   1.000
_cell.length_b   1.000
_cell.length_c   1.000
_cell.angle_alpha   90.00
_cell.angle_beta   90.00
_cell.angle_gamma   90.00
#
_symmetry.space_group_name_H-M   'P 1'
#
loop_
_entity.id
_entity.type
_entity.pdbx_description
1 polymer ?
#
loop_
_entity_poly.entity_id
_entity_poly.type
_entity_poly.pdbx_seq_one_letter_code
_entity_poly.pdbx_strand_id
1 'polypeptide(L)'
;MSIVGYQSNVPKAQGGGLIANTQRELSVPPNHLNSDLFHSPARNIYAVINENIVIGKDIRLRTRSGAKEIAGWQLSLPAPLVKNQQGEYTGTLLSREGKPFFYAIDDDGRVFMSGKFNSPEDEVILNVNPYVAELPLKFRSFPDRQAPIPAKRAASAR
;
A
#
# COMPACT_ATOMS: atom_id res chain seq x y z
N MET A 1 -15.92 -44.47 1.37
CA MET A 1 -14.95 -43.55 0.74
C MET A 1 -14.27 -42.78 1.85
N SER A 2 -12.95 -42.90 2.04
CA SER A 2 -12.21 -42.15 3.07
C SER A 2 -11.57 -40.90 2.43
N ILE A 3 -11.85 -39.74 3.01
CA ILE A 3 -11.17 -38.49 2.67
C ILE A 3 -9.81 -38.51 3.38
N VAL A 4 -8.74 -38.58 2.60
CA VAL A 4 -7.38 -38.41 3.11
C VAL A 4 -7.09 -36.91 3.12
N GLY A 5 -7.28 -36.28 4.27
CA GLY A 5 -6.84 -34.90 4.50
C GLY A 5 -5.33 -34.86 4.68
N TYR A 6 -4.65 -33.93 4.01
CA TYR A 6 -3.23 -33.67 4.24
C TYR A 6 -3.10 -32.97 5.59
N GLN A 7 -2.58 -33.67 6.59
CA GLN A 7 -2.29 -33.11 7.91
C GLN A 7 -0.80 -32.79 7.96
N SER A 8 -0.45 -31.50 8.09
CA SER A 8 0.95 -31.09 8.21
C SER A 8 1.52 -31.58 9.54
N ASN A 9 2.55 -32.44 9.50
CA ASN A 9 3.32 -32.80 10.67
C ASN A 9 4.05 -31.55 11.17
N VAL A 10 3.66 -31.04 12.34
CA VAL A 10 4.40 -29.98 13.03
C VAL A 10 5.66 -30.62 13.61
N PRO A 11 6.88 -30.26 13.16
CA PRO A 11 8.08 -30.74 13.83
C PRO A 11 8.06 -30.19 15.25
N LYS A 12 7.99 -31.07 16.26
CA LYS A 12 8.28 -30.67 17.64
C LYS A 12 9.74 -30.24 17.68
N ALA A 13 9.98 -28.93 17.73
CA ALA A 13 11.30 -28.38 17.96
C ALA A 13 11.84 -28.92 19.30
N GLN A 14 12.82 -29.83 19.22
CA GLN A 14 13.66 -30.21 20.35
C GLN A 14 14.60 -29.02 20.63
N GLY A 15 14.21 -28.15 21.56
CA GLY A 15 14.93 -26.91 21.89
C GLY A 15 13.97 -25.73 22.01
N GLY A 16 13.14 -25.75 23.07
CA GLY A 16 11.93 -24.93 23.21
C GLY A 16 12.15 -23.45 23.50
N GLY A 17 12.66 -22.70 22.52
CA GLY A 17 12.28 -21.30 22.37
C GLY A 17 10.98 -21.25 21.57
N LEU A 18 9.91 -20.70 22.13
CA LEU A 18 8.73 -20.33 21.35
C LEU A 18 9.18 -19.29 20.31
N ILE A 19 9.32 -19.69 19.05
CA ILE A 19 9.43 -18.72 17.96
C ILE A 19 8.05 -18.09 17.82
N ALA A 20 7.83 -16.98 18.53
CA ALA A 20 6.61 -16.19 18.44
C ALA A 20 6.70 -15.27 17.23
N ASN A 21 5.68 -15.29 16.38
CA ASN A 21 5.56 -14.29 15.32
C ASN A 21 5.43 -12.91 15.94
N THR A 22 6.15 -11.92 15.39
CA THR A 22 6.02 -10.53 15.80
C THR A 22 5.11 -9.79 14.82
N GLN A 23 4.32 -8.85 15.33
CA GLN A 23 3.49 -7.96 14.52
C GLN A 23 3.75 -6.52 14.94
N ARG A 24 3.96 -5.66 13.94
CA ARG A 24 4.04 -4.21 14.14
C ARG A 24 3.00 -3.53 13.27
N GLU A 25 2.26 -2.60 13.85
CA GLU A 25 1.32 -1.77 13.12
C GLU A 25 1.99 -0.46 12.75
N LEU A 26 1.89 -0.11 11.47
CA LEU A 26 2.48 1.09 10.91
C LEU A 26 1.38 1.89 10.21
N SER A 27 1.45 3.20 10.37
CA SER A 27 0.57 4.13 9.66
C SER A 27 1.19 4.56 8.34
N VAL A 28 0.37 4.69 7.29
CA VAL A 28 0.77 5.34 6.04
C VAL A 28 0.89 6.85 6.29
N PRO A 29 2.09 7.44 6.19
CA PRO A 29 2.29 8.86 6.45
C PRO A 29 1.77 9.70 5.27
N PRO A 30 1.45 11.00 5.49
CA PRO A 30 0.89 11.85 4.44
C PRO A 30 1.75 11.99 3.18
N ASN A 31 3.09 11.97 3.31
CA ASN A 31 4.03 12.05 2.19
C ASN A 31 4.11 10.75 1.35
N HIS A 32 3.43 9.69 1.78
CA HIS A 32 3.27 8.43 1.04
C HIS A 32 1.88 8.33 0.40
N LEU A 33 1.10 9.41 0.39
CA LEU A 33 -0.21 9.47 -0.23
C LEU A 33 -0.21 10.56 -1.32
N ASN A 34 -0.90 10.28 -2.42
CA ASN A 34 -1.20 11.29 -3.42
C ASN A 34 -1.98 12.45 -2.78
N SER A 35 -1.56 13.68 -3.07
CA SER A 35 -2.14 14.91 -2.52
C SER A 35 -3.65 15.07 -2.77
N ASP A 36 -4.15 14.44 -3.84
CA ASP A 36 -5.56 14.51 -4.21
C ASP A 36 -6.42 13.51 -3.43
N LEU A 37 -5.78 12.69 -2.60
CA LEU A 37 -6.41 11.76 -1.68
C LEU A 37 -6.23 12.21 -0.23
N PHE A 38 -7.06 11.66 0.65
CA PHE A 38 -6.82 11.68 2.07
C PHE A 38 -7.20 10.32 2.69
N HIS A 39 -6.60 10.02 3.82
CA HIS A 39 -6.96 8.85 4.61
C HIS A 39 -8.14 9.18 5.52
N SER A 40 -9.08 8.25 5.67
CA SER A 40 -10.10 8.39 6.71
C SER A 40 -9.41 8.38 8.09
N PRO A 41 -9.84 9.24 9.04
CA PRO A 41 -9.21 9.32 10.36
C PRO A 41 -9.11 7.95 11.04
N ALA A 42 -7.93 7.63 11.60
CA ALA A 42 -7.63 6.33 12.23
C ALA A 42 -7.72 5.10 11.31
N ARG A 43 -7.80 5.28 9.99
CA ARG A 43 -7.95 4.20 8.99
C ARG A 43 -6.87 4.32 7.90
N ASN A 44 -5.61 4.26 8.35
CA ASN A 44 -4.42 4.30 7.51
C ASN A 44 -3.35 3.29 7.97
N ILE A 45 -3.77 2.13 8.47
CA ILE A 45 -2.89 1.18 9.16
C ILE A 45 -2.62 -0.03 8.28
N TYR A 46 -1.35 -0.42 8.18
CA TYR A 46 -0.92 -1.73 7.70
C TYR A 46 -0.12 -2.44 8.79
N ALA A 47 -0.09 -3.77 8.73
CA ALA A 47 0.69 -4.60 9.62
C ALA A 47 1.94 -5.13 8.90
N VAL A 48 3.02 -5.24 9.66
CA VAL A 48 4.24 -5.93 9.26
C VAL A 48 4.45 -7.10 10.21
N ILE A 49 4.35 -8.31 9.68
CA ILE A 49 4.53 -9.57 10.41
C ILE A 49 5.95 -10.08 10.15
N ASN A 50 6.63 -10.53 11.21
CA ASN A 50 7.99 -11.06 11.13
C ASN A 50 8.93 -10.15 10.33
N GLU A 51 8.83 -8.84 10.60
CA GLU A 51 9.65 -7.76 10.04
C GLU A 51 9.45 -7.42 8.56
N ASN A 52 8.90 -8.30 7.72
CA ASN A 52 8.80 -8.03 6.28
C ASN A 52 7.54 -8.53 5.56
N ILE A 53 6.61 -9.24 6.21
CA ILE A 53 5.34 -9.61 5.58
C ILE A 53 4.36 -8.45 5.76
N VAL A 54 4.01 -7.79 4.66
CA VAL A 54 3.11 -6.64 4.65
C VAL A 54 1.68 -7.10 4.44
N ILE A 55 0.76 -6.64 5.28
CA ILE A 55 -0.68 -6.90 5.16
C ILE A 55 -1.45 -5.61 5.34
N GLY A 56 -2.37 -5.32 4.40
CA GLY A 56 -3.34 -4.24 4.58
C GLY A 56 -4.26 -4.54 5.75
N LYS A 57 -4.35 -3.65 6.74
CA LYS A 57 -5.24 -3.83 7.90
C LYS A 57 -6.50 -3.01 7.73
N ASP A 58 -6.35 -1.69 7.67
CA ASP A 58 -7.47 -0.77 7.48
C ASP A 58 -6.93 0.54 6.90
N ILE A 59 -6.81 0.57 5.58
CA ILE A 59 -6.46 1.78 4.83
C ILE A 59 -7.69 2.14 3.99
N ARG A 60 -8.25 3.33 4.23
CA ARG A 60 -9.41 3.84 3.50
C ARG A 60 -9.06 5.16 2.86
N LEU A 61 -9.28 5.24 1.56
CA LEU A 61 -8.91 6.40 0.76
C LEU A 61 -10.14 7.02 0.12
N ARG A 62 -10.19 8.35 0.14
CA ARG A 62 -11.22 9.15 -0.50
C ARG A 62 -10.60 10.35 -1.20
N THR A 63 -11.27 10.84 -2.24
CA THR A 63 -10.79 12.01 -2.99
C THR A 63 -11.03 13.30 -2.21
N ARG A 64 -10.03 14.17 -2.20
CA ARG A 64 -10.10 15.50 -1.55
C ARG A 64 -10.92 16.49 -2.39
N SER A 65 -10.84 16.38 -3.71
CA SER A 65 -11.48 17.28 -4.67
C SER A 65 -12.92 16.90 -5.01
N GLY A 66 -13.44 15.79 -4.48
CA GLY A 66 -14.70 15.20 -4.94
C GLY A 66 -14.60 14.60 -6.35
N ALA A 67 -13.38 14.38 -6.85
CA ALA A 67 -13.14 13.67 -8.09
C ALA A 67 -13.82 12.30 -8.03
N LYS A 68 -14.56 11.97 -9.09
CA LYS A 68 -15.31 10.71 -9.21
C LYS A 68 -14.45 9.55 -9.68
N GLU A 69 -13.23 9.83 -10.15
CA GLU A 69 -12.32 8.85 -10.72
C GLU A 69 -10.90 9.16 -10.26
N ILE A 70 -10.12 8.09 -10.03
CA ILE A 70 -8.69 8.17 -9.80
C ILE A 70 -7.99 7.22 -10.76
N ALA A 71 -6.77 7.57 -11.15
CA ALA A 71 -5.91 6.76 -11.99
C ALA A 71 -4.44 7.12 -11.70
N GLY A 72 -3.56 6.12 -11.73
CA GLY A 72 -2.12 6.31 -11.53
C GLY A 72 -1.67 6.03 -10.09
N TRP A 73 -0.50 6.55 -9.71
CA TRP A 73 0.09 6.33 -8.39
C TRP A 73 -0.69 7.06 -7.29
N GLN A 74 -1.22 6.29 -6.34
CA GLN A 74 -2.12 6.81 -5.30
C GLN A 74 -1.52 6.75 -3.89
N LEU A 75 -0.74 5.71 -3.58
CA LEU A 75 -0.06 5.61 -2.30
C LEU A 75 1.26 4.83 -2.43
N SER A 76 2.03 4.81 -1.36
CA SER A 76 3.25 4.00 -1.25
C SER A 76 3.21 3.07 -0.05
N LEU A 77 3.55 1.81 -0.29
CA LEU A 77 3.75 0.77 0.71
C LEU A 77 5.21 0.31 0.69
N PRO A 78 5.66 -0.58 1.60
CA PRO A 78 7.01 -1.11 1.55
C PRO A 78 7.31 -1.76 0.18
N ALA A 79 8.51 -1.54 -0.35
CA ALA A 79 8.92 -2.11 -1.63
C ALA A 79 8.92 -3.66 -1.56
N PRO A 80 8.31 -4.37 -2.51
CA PRO A 80 8.30 -5.82 -2.53
C PRO A 80 9.71 -6.41 -2.66
N LEU A 81 9.98 -7.56 -2.02
CA LEU A 81 11.26 -8.26 -2.09
C LEU A 81 11.50 -8.84 -3.49
N VAL A 82 10.49 -9.50 -4.05
CA VAL A 82 10.57 -10.09 -5.38
C VAL A 82 10.23 -9.01 -6.40
N LYS A 83 11.20 -8.62 -7.21
CA LYS A 83 10.99 -7.67 -8.31
C LYS A 83 10.40 -8.44 -9.48
N ASN A 84 9.22 -8.06 -9.91
CA ASN A 84 8.57 -8.78 -11.00
C ASN A 84 7.92 -7.82 -11.99
N GLN A 85 8.48 -7.81 -13.20
CA GLN A 85 7.96 -7.04 -14.33
C GLN A 85 6.61 -7.60 -14.86
N GLN A 86 6.16 -8.77 -14.40
CA GLN A 86 4.95 -9.45 -14.87
C GLN A 86 3.68 -9.15 -14.04
N GLY A 87 3.74 -8.27 -13.02
CA GLY A 87 2.53 -7.75 -12.36
C GLY A 87 1.92 -8.65 -11.28
N GLU A 88 2.73 -9.39 -10.50
CA GLU A 88 2.24 -10.29 -9.44
C GLU A 88 1.56 -9.56 -8.27
N TYR A 89 1.85 -8.28 -8.05
CA TYR A 89 1.21 -7.50 -6.99
C TYR A 89 -0.01 -6.73 -7.48
N THR A 90 -0.92 -7.44 -8.14
CA THR A 90 -2.15 -6.88 -8.69
C THR A 90 -3.39 -7.43 -7.99
N GLY A 91 -4.50 -6.72 -8.12
CA GLY A 91 -5.77 -7.21 -7.64
C GLY A 91 -6.92 -6.23 -7.80
N THR A 92 -8.06 -6.65 -7.28
CA THR A 92 -9.30 -5.87 -7.26
C THR A 92 -9.65 -5.53 -5.82
N LEU A 93 -9.95 -4.26 -5.59
CA LEU A 93 -10.44 -3.71 -4.34
C LEU A 93 -11.91 -3.32 -4.53
N LEU A 94 -12.59 -3.10 -3.41
CA LEU A 94 -13.94 -2.58 -3.40
C LEU A 94 -13.98 -1.26 -2.67
N SER A 95 -14.79 -0.34 -3.18
CA SER A 95 -15.25 0.78 -2.37
C SER A 95 -16.28 0.34 -1.34
N ARG A 96 -16.55 1.21 -0.36
CA ARG A 96 -17.62 0.98 0.63
C ARG A 96 -18.98 0.83 -0.02
N GLU A 97 -19.21 1.50 -1.14
CA GLU A 97 -20.44 1.38 -1.93
C GLU A 97 -20.36 0.27 -3.02
N GLY A 98 -19.32 -0.57 -2.99
CA GLY A 98 -19.21 -1.77 -3.82
C GLY A 98 -18.68 -1.55 -5.24
N LYS A 99 -18.06 -0.40 -5.53
CA LYS A 99 -17.43 -0.18 -6.85
C LYS A 99 -16.07 -0.87 -6.92
N PRO A 100 -15.74 -1.51 -8.05
CA PRO A 100 -14.43 -2.12 -8.23
C PRO A 100 -13.36 -1.06 -8.48
N PHE A 101 -12.21 -1.25 -7.83
CA PHE A 101 -10.96 -0.54 -8.11
C PHE A 101 -9.89 -1.56 -8.43
N PHE A 102 -9.05 -1.30 -9.42
CA PHE A 102 -7.93 -2.16 -9.75
C PHE A 102 -6.66 -1.55 -9.20
N TYR A 103 -5.76 -2.38 -8.67
CA TYR A 103 -4.45 -1.93 -8.21
C TYR A 103 -3.32 -2.77 -8.75
N ALA A 104 -2.14 -2.15 -8.80
CA ALA A 104 -0.86 -2.78 -9.05
C ALA A 104 0.18 -2.15 -8.10
N ILE A 105 1.06 -2.95 -7.53
CA ILE A 105 2.23 -2.48 -6.77
C ILE A 105 3.46 -2.74 -7.64
N ASP A 106 4.27 -1.70 -7.84
CA ASP A 106 5.53 -1.83 -8.55
C ASP A 106 6.70 -2.18 -7.63
N ASP A 107 7.87 -2.34 -8.25
CA ASP A 107 9.12 -2.68 -7.58
C ASP A 107 9.54 -1.64 -6.51
N ASP A 108 9.09 -0.40 -6.59
CA ASP A 108 9.39 0.65 -5.61
C ASP A 108 8.36 0.73 -4.48
N GLY A 109 7.35 -0.16 -4.47
CA GLY A 109 6.23 -0.11 -3.53
C GLY A 109 5.20 0.97 -3.87
N ARG A 110 5.24 1.54 -5.08
CA ARG A 110 4.21 2.49 -5.54
C ARG A 110 2.96 1.71 -5.89
N VAL A 111 1.86 2.06 -5.24
CA VAL A 111 0.55 1.48 -5.50
C VAL A 111 -0.16 2.33 -6.53
N PHE A 112 -0.26 1.82 -7.74
CA PHE A 112 -1.07 2.36 -8.81
C PHE A 112 -2.50 1.85 -8.63
N MET A 113 -3.47 2.76 -8.69
CA MET A 113 -4.88 2.40 -8.60
C MET A 113 -5.69 3.11 -9.67
N SER A 114 -6.73 2.44 -10.15
CA SER A 114 -7.72 3.03 -11.05
C SER A 114 -9.13 2.57 -10.69
N GLY A 115 -10.09 3.49 -10.69
CA GLY A 115 -11.48 3.17 -10.44
C GLY A 115 -12.34 4.42 -10.24
N LYS A 116 -13.65 4.19 -10.12
CA LYS A 116 -14.65 5.26 -10.00
C LYS A 116 -15.39 5.15 -8.68
N PHE A 117 -15.41 6.24 -7.93
CA PHE A 117 -16.21 6.40 -6.72
C PHE A 117 -17.68 6.57 -7.08
N ASN A 118 -18.57 6.04 -6.25
CA ASN A 118 -20.01 6.19 -6.46
C ASN A 118 -20.51 7.57 -5.98
N SER A 119 -19.91 8.10 -4.92
CA SER A 119 -20.24 9.39 -4.32
C SER A 119 -18.98 10.10 -3.80
N PRO A 120 -19.05 11.42 -3.49
CA PRO A 120 -17.93 12.14 -2.86
C PRO A 120 -17.53 11.63 -1.47
N GLU A 121 -18.40 10.85 -0.81
CA GLU A 121 -18.18 10.24 0.51
C GLU A 121 -17.78 8.75 0.42
N ASP A 122 -17.76 8.19 -0.78
CA ASP A 122 -17.33 6.81 -0.99
C ASP A 122 -15.82 6.68 -0.71
N GLU A 123 -15.43 5.52 -0.19
CA GLU A 123 -14.06 5.24 0.24
C GLU A 123 -13.62 3.91 -0.36
N VAL A 124 -12.45 3.89 -1.01
CA VAL A 124 -11.84 2.63 -1.45
C VAL A 124 -11.16 1.97 -0.25
N ILE A 125 -11.49 0.69 -0.02
CA ILE A 125 -10.90 -0.11 1.04
C ILE A 125 -9.67 -0.80 0.47
N LEU A 126 -8.49 -0.37 0.91
CA LEU A 126 -7.22 -0.86 0.41
C LEU A 126 -6.79 -2.11 1.19
N ASN A 127 -7.36 -3.25 0.83
CA ASN A 127 -6.95 -4.57 1.28
C ASN A 127 -6.07 -5.25 0.22
N VAL A 128 -4.82 -4.79 0.10
CA VAL A 128 -3.85 -5.41 -0.81
C VAL A 128 -3.52 -6.84 -0.36
N ASN A 129 -3.23 -7.70 -1.33
CA ASN A 129 -2.79 -9.07 -1.04
C ASN A 129 -1.51 -9.02 -0.20
N PRO A 130 -1.37 -9.91 0.80
CA PRO A 130 -0.12 -10.02 1.56
C PRO A 130 1.09 -10.27 0.65
N TYR A 131 2.21 -9.61 0.93
CA TYR A 131 3.45 -9.83 0.21
C TYR A 131 4.67 -9.66 1.11
N VAL A 132 5.80 -10.19 0.65
CA VAL A 132 7.09 -10.05 1.34
C VAL A 132 7.78 -8.80 0.81
N ALA A 133 8.17 -7.90 1.72
CA ALA A 133 8.89 -6.67 1.43
C ALA A 133 10.40 -6.82 1.61
N GLU A 134 11.16 -5.90 1.01
CA GLU A 134 12.59 -5.78 1.24
C GLU A 134 12.91 -5.40 2.69
N LEU A 135 14.07 -5.87 3.17
CA LEU A 135 14.67 -5.45 4.43
C LEU A 135 15.95 -4.64 4.19
N PRO A 136 16.17 -3.51 4.91
CA PRO A 136 15.17 -2.82 5.74
C PRO A 136 13.99 -2.33 4.88
N LEU A 137 12.82 -2.11 5.49
CA LEU A 137 11.63 -1.63 4.76
C LEU A 137 11.95 -0.33 4.01
N LYS A 138 11.81 -0.35 2.68
CA LYS A 138 12.02 0.82 1.81
C LYS A 138 10.69 1.36 1.32
N PHE A 139 10.61 2.67 1.17
CA PHE A 139 9.41 3.36 0.69
C PHE A 139 9.79 4.43 -0.32
N ARG A 140 8.89 4.67 -1.28
CA ARG A 140 9.00 5.81 -2.18
C ARG A 140 8.03 6.90 -1.76
N SER A 141 8.52 8.08 -1.38
CA SER A 141 7.64 9.21 -1.09
C SER A 141 7.19 9.89 -2.39
N PHE A 142 5.99 10.49 -2.37
CA PHE A 142 5.60 11.37 -3.46
C PHE A 142 6.59 12.54 -3.52
N PRO A 143 6.96 13.02 -4.72
CA PRO A 143 7.77 14.23 -4.82
C PRO A 143 7.02 15.34 -4.09
N ASP A 144 7.69 16.03 -3.16
CA ASP A 144 7.14 17.27 -2.62
C ASP A 144 6.79 18.14 -3.82
N ARG A 145 5.52 18.58 -3.92
CA ARG A 145 5.16 19.63 -4.89
C ARG A 145 6.04 20.82 -4.50
N GLN A 146 7.10 21.00 -5.27
CA GLN A 146 8.19 21.97 -5.13
C GLN A 146 7.80 23.16 -4.24
N ALA A 147 8.55 23.35 -3.15
CA ALA A 147 8.85 24.72 -2.71
C ALA A 147 9.23 25.52 -3.97
N PRO A 148 8.67 26.73 -4.17
CA PRO A 148 8.82 27.45 -5.43
C PRO A 148 10.28 27.49 -5.84
N ILE A 149 10.56 27.05 -7.07
CA ILE A 149 11.88 27.17 -7.68
C ILE A 149 12.25 28.66 -7.55
N PRO A 150 13.29 29.05 -6.79
CA PRO A 150 13.69 30.44 -6.72
C PRO A 150 14.01 30.85 -8.14
N ALA A 151 13.27 31.85 -8.65
CA ALA A 151 13.47 32.39 -9.98
C ALA A 151 14.97 32.67 -10.14
N LYS A 152 15.62 31.98 -11.08
CA LYS A 152 16.97 32.33 -11.50
C LYS A 152 16.92 33.82 -11.82
N ARG A 153 17.62 34.64 -11.02
CA ARG A 153 17.88 36.04 -11.39
C ARG A 153 18.48 36.00 -12.78
N ALA A 154 17.73 36.48 -13.77
CA ALA A 154 18.30 36.86 -15.05
C ALA A 154 19.37 37.91 -14.73
N ALA A 155 20.64 37.50 -14.78
CA ALA A 155 21.74 38.43 -14.71
C ALA A 155 21.64 39.33 -15.95
N SER A 156 21.56 40.62 -15.66
CA SER A 156 21.40 41.73 -16.59
C SER A 156 22.28 41.59 -17.82
N ALA A 157 21.66 41.85 -18.97
CA ALA A 157 22.37 42.44 -20.10
C ALA A 157 23.01 43.76 -19.66
N ARG A 158 24.30 43.92 -19.92
CA ARG A 158 24.96 45.17 -20.33
C ARG A 158 26.33 44.84 -20.88
#